data_AF-A0AAD1TB73-F1
#
_entry.id   AF-A0AAD1TB73-F1
#
_cell.length_a   1.000
_cell.length_b   1.000
_cell.length_c   1.000
_cell.angle_alpha   90.00
_cell.angle_beta   90.00
_cell.angle_gamma   90.00
#
_symmetry.space_group_name_H-M   'P 1'
#
loop_
_entity.id
_entity.type
_entity.pdbx_description
1 polymer ?
#
loop_
_entity_poly.entity_id
_entity_poly.type
_entity_poly.pdbx_seq_one_letter_code
_entity_poly.pdbx_strand_id
1 'polypeptide(L)'
;MHDHHSCIDYLFLQQEDLTHLFKATIGTTTWSDHRPVLISAESLLAKPAEWTWRIKESLLLDPALEKQVEKALTLYFDENEADDMSPLTLWEAHKSIIQGSLIGLATKKKEMLQDMYQSLRLRSPILSCNINGLA
;
A
#
# COMPACT_ATOMS: atom_id res chain seq x y z
N MET A 1 36.25 -46.27 -4.31
CA MET A 1 35.76 -44.89 -4.39
C MET A 1 34.26 -44.94 -4.21
N HIS A 2 33.73 -44.34 -3.14
CA HIS A 2 32.29 -44.24 -2.88
C HIS A 2 31.81 -42.94 -3.53
N ASP A 3 30.95 -43.02 -4.53
CA ASP A 3 30.33 -41.85 -5.14
C ASP A 3 29.17 -41.42 -4.23
N HIS A 4 29.35 -40.35 -3.47
CA HIS A 4 28.35 -39.89 -2.51
C HIS A 4 27.43 -38.91 -3.21
N HIS A 5 26.25 -39.37 -3.61
CA HIS A 5 25.24 -38.52 -4.23
C HIS A 5 24.55 -37.68 -3.15
N SER A 6 24.64 -36.36 -3.27
CA SER A 6 23.96 -35.42 -2.38
C SER A 6 23.07 -34.47 -3.19
N CYS A 7 21.83 -34.27 -2.73
CA CYS A 7 20.94 -33.25 -3.28
C CYS A 7 21.23 -31.93 -2.55
N ILE A 8 21.93 -31.00 -3.20
CA ILE A 8 22.42 -29.77 -2.57
C ILE A 8 21.64 -28.54 -3.08
N ASP A 9 21.01 -28.66 -4.25
CA ASP A 9 20.33 -27.55 -4.91
C ASP A 9 18.86 -27.47 -4.46
N TYR A 10 18.50 -26.36 -3.80
CA TYR A 10 17.15 -26.09 -3.33
C TYR A 10 16.66 -24.75 -3.84
N LEU A 11 15.37 -24.69 -4.19
CA LEU A 11 14.66 -23.46 -4.53
C LEU A 11 13.53 -23.27 -3.51
N PHE A 12 13.58 -22.18 -2.74
CA PHE A 12 12.56 -21.84 -1.74
C PHE A 12 11.56 -20.84 -2.30
N LEU A 13 10.28 -21.01 -1.95
CA LEU A 13 9.16 -20.18 -2.39
C LEU A 13 8.27 -19.85 -1.18
N GLN A 14 7.54 -18.73 -1.24
CA GLN A 14 6.50 -18.43 -0.26
C GLN A 14 5.31 -19.38 -0.45
N GLN A 15 4.59 -19.68 0.64
CA GLN A 15 3.44 -20.60 0.58
C GLN A 15 2.37 -20.10 -0.39
N GLU A 16 2.18 -18.78 -0.47
CA GLU A 16 1.21 -18.17 -1.39
C GLU A 16 1.59 -18.33 -2.87
N ASP A 17 2.85 -18.61 -3.18
CA ASP A 17 3.32 -18.74 -4.56
C ASP A 17 3.30 -20.19 -5.06
N LEU A 18 3.08 -21.16 -4.16
CA LEU A 18 3.00 -22.59 -4.52
C LEU A 18 1.85 -22.89 -5.47
N THR A 19 0.75 -22.12 -5.40
CA THR A 19 -0.40 -22.28 -6.31
C THR A 19 -0.09 -21.90 -7.75
N HIS A 20 0.98 -21.13 -7.97
CA HIS A 20 1.43 -20.73 -9.31
C HIS A 20 2.46 -21.70 -9.90
N LEU A 21 2.94 -22.67 -9.12
CA LEU A 21 3.90 -23.68 -9.56
C LEU A 21 3.18 -24.78 -10.34
N PHE A 22 3.59 -25.02 -11.59
CA PHE A 22 3.05 -26.13 -12.38
C PHE A 22 4.07 -27.24 -12.64
N LYS A 23 5.38 -26.98 -12.47
CA LYS A 23 6.41 -28.00 -12.67
C LYS A 23 7.69 -27.72 -11.87
N ALA A 24 8.25 -28.78 -11.29
CA ALA A 24 9.61 -28.79 -10.74
C ALA A 24 10.34 -30.03 -11.29
N THR A 25 11.52 -29.85 -11.88
CA THR A 25 12.28 -30.94 -12.50
C THR A 25 13.78 -30.79 -12.31
N ILE A 26 14.47 -31.92 -12.20
CA ILE A 26 15.93 -31.99 -12.23
C ILE A 26 16.35 -32.16 -13.69
N GLY A 27 17.12 -31.22 -14.22
CA GLY A 27 17.62 -31.24 -15.59
C GLY A 27 18.73 -32.25 -15.82
N THR A 28 19.02 -32.51 -17.08
CA THR A 28 20.16 -33.33 -17.50
C THR A 28 21.43 -32.49 -17.57
N THR A 29 22.57 -33.10 -17.29
CA THR A 29 23.86 -32.41 -17.30
C THR A 29 24.94 -33.33 -17.82
N THR A 30 25.74 -32.81 -18.74
CA THR A 30 26.90 -33.50 -19.33
C THR A 30 28.23 -32.81 -19.00
N TRP A 31 28.18 -31.58 -18.47
CA TRP A 31 29.34 -30.69 -18.32
C TRP A 31 29.69 -30.35 -16.86
N SER A 32 28.83 -30.70 -15.91
CA SER A 32 28.99 -30.47 -14.47
C SER A 32 28.57 -31.74 -13.71
N ASP A 33 29.17 -31.95 -12.55
CA ASP A 33 28.87 -33.01 -11.59
C ASP A 33 27.54 -32.77 -10.84
N HIS A 34 26.96 -31.57 -10.98
CA HIS A 34 25.66 -31.20 -10.44
C HIS A 34 24.58 -31.04 -11.52
N ARG A 35 23.38 -31.55 -11.23
CA ARG A 35 22.19 -31.41 -12.10
C ARG A 35 21.38 -30.17 -11.72
N PRO A 36 20.98 -29.31 -12.68
CA PRO A 36 20.23 -28.11 -12.37
C PRO A 36 18.82 -28.46 -11.88
N VAL A 37 18.32 -27.71 -10.91
CA VAL A 37 16.92 -27.75 -10.49
C VAL A 37 16.15 -26.65 -11.23
N LEU A 38 15.11 -27.05 -11.93
CA LEU A 38 14.30 -26.19 -12.81
C LEU A 38 12.88 -26.10 -12.24
N ILE A 39 12.37 -24.88 -12.14
CA ILE A 39 10.98 -24.59 -11.78
C ILE A 39 10.30 -23.90 -12.95
N SER A 40 9.05 -24.28 -13.22
CA SER A 40 8.15 -23.58 -14.11
C SER A 40 6.91 -23.15 -13.33
N ALA A 41 6.67 -21.84 -13.33
CA ALA A 41 5.56 -21.20 -12.63
C ALA A 41 4.84 -20.24 -13.58
N GLU A 42 3.53 -20.09 -13.37
CA GLU A 42 2.75 -19.06 -14.03
C GLU A 42 3.26 -17.68 -13.60
N SER A 43 3.17 -16.70 -14.50
CA SER A 43 3.70 -15.36 -14.26
C SER A 43 3.14 -14.77 -12.97
N LEU A 44 4.01 -14.56 -11.97
CA LEU A 44 3.70 -13.80 -10.74
C LEU A 44 3.50 -12.30 -11.01
N LEU A 45 3.57 -11.86 -12.27
CA LEU A 45 3.38 -10.46 -12.63
C LEU A 45 1.94 -10.07 -12.36
N ALA A 46 1.82 -9.29 -11.28
CA ALA A 46 0.65 -8.59 -10.78
C ALA A 46 -0.43 -9.51 -10.19
N LYS A 47 -0.19 -9.96 -8.94
CA LYS A 47 -1.29 -9.83 -7.97
C LYS A 47 -1.80 -8.39 -8.11
N PRO A 48 -3.08 -8.15 -8.43
CA PRO A 48 -3.60 -6.79 -8.44
C PRO A 48 -3.26 -6.21 -7.07
N ALA A 49 -2.61 -5.05 -7.06
CA ALA A 49 -2.27 -4.39 -5.81
C ALA A 49 -3.55 -4.36 -4.96
N GLU A 50 -3.53 -5.02 -3.80
CA GLU A 50 -4.66 -4.91 -2.89
C GLU A 50 -4.72 -3.45 -2.47
N TRP A 51 -5.73 -2.73 -2.98
CA TRP A 51 -5.96 -1.33 -2.68
C TRP A 51 -6.51 -1.21 -1.26
N THR A 52 -5.67 -1.49 -0.28
CA THR A 52 -5.94 -1.19 1.11
C THR A 52 -5.74 0.30 1.31
N TRP A 53 -6.82 1.02 1.62
CA TRP A 53 -6.70 2.42 1.99
C TRP A 53 -5.88 2.52 3.27
N ARG A 54 -4.82 3.34 3.25
CA ARG A 54 -3.98 3.62 4.43
C ARG A 54 -4.08 5.08 4.78
N ILE A 55 -4.36 5.36 6.04
CA ILE A 55 -4.32 6.72 6.58
C ILE A 55 -2.89 7.26 6.50
N LYS A 56 -2.73 8.54 6.15
CA LYS A 56 -1.44 9.22 6.21
C LYS A 56 -1.08 9.50 7.67
N GLU A 57 0.07 9.02 8.12
CA GLU A 57 0.56 9.21 9.50
C GLU A 57 0.65 10.69 9.90
N SER A 58 0.96 11.59 8.96
CA SER A 58 1.00 13.04 9.21
C SER A 58 -0.35 13.67 9.53
N LEU A 59 -1.45 12.95 9.33
CA LEU A 59 -2.78 13.35 9.81
C LEU A 59 -2.95 12.98 11.27
N LEU A 60 -2.43 11.83 11.72
CA LEU A 60 -2.55 11.37 13.12
C LEU A 60 -1.84 12.30 14.11
N LEU A 61 -0.83 13.05 13.64
CA LEU A 61 -0.10 14.03 14.45
C LEU A 61 -0.79 15.41 14.53
N ASP A 62 -1.93 15.57 13.84
CA ASP A 62 -2.62 16.85 13.76
C ASP A 62 -3.70 16.94 14.86
N PRO A 63 -3.57 17.80 15.88
CA PRO A 63 -4.58 17.93 16.92
C PRO A 63 -5.93 18.46 16.41
N ALA A 64 -5.96 19.08 15.22
CA ALA A 64 -7.21 19.45 14.57
C ALA A 64 -7.93 18.23 13.97
N LEU A 65 -7.20 17.15 13.66
CA LEU A 65 -7.79 15.88 13.23
C LEU A 65 -8.58 15.25 14.38
N GLU A 66 -7.96 15.13 15.55
CA GLU A 66 -8.54 14.49 16.72
C GLU A 66 -9.91 15.09 17.06
N LYS A 67 -9.98 16.42 17.18
CA LYS A 67 -11.25 17.12 17.48
C LYS A 67 -12.32 16.94 16.40
N GLN A 68 -11.92 16.85 15.14
CA GLN A 68 -12.86 16.68 14.03
C GLN A 68 -13.39 15.25 13.95
N VAL A 69 -12.53 14.26 14.19
CA VAL A 69 -12.92 12.85 14.26
C VAL A 69 -13.79 12.60 15.48
N GLU A 70 -13.43 13.15 16.65
CA GLU A 70 -14.24 13.10 17.86
C GLU A 70 -15.63 13.68 17.61
N LYS A 71 -15.72 14.90 17.05
CA LYS A 71 -17.01 15.51 16.71
C LYS A 71 -17.83 14.66 15.72
N ALA A 72 -17.18 14.08 14.72
CA ALA A 72 -17.86 13.23 13.73
C ALA A 72 -18.36 11.92 14.35
N LEU A 73 -17.60 11.32 15.27
CA LEU A 73 -17.99 10.13 16.04
C LEU A 73 -19.18 10.43 16.94
N THR A 74 -19.10 11.49 17.75
CA THR A 74 -20.18 11.87 18.67
C THR A 74 -21.47 12.14 17.89
N LEU A 75 -21.40 12.95 16.84
CA LEU A 75 -22.57 13.24 16.01
C LEU A 75 -23.17 11.98 15.38
N TYR A 76 -22.32 11.06 14.90
CA TYR A 76 -22.81 9.83 14.30
C TYR A 76 -23.61 8.99 15.31
N PHE A 77 -23.05 8.72 16.49
CA PHE A 77 -23.72 7.89 17.48
C PHE A 77 -24.97 8.59 18.04
N ASP A 78 -24.91 9.90 18.30
CA ASP A 78 -26.06 10.67 18.76
C ASP A 78 -27.25 10.62 17.78
N GLU A 79 -26.98 10.58 16.47
CA GLU A 79 -28.02 10.59 15.44
C GLU A 79 -28.50 9.19 14.99
N ASN A 80 -27.67 8.15 15.17
CA ASN A 80 -27.90 6.84 14.55
C ASN A 80 -28.03 5.69 15.55
N GLU A 81 -27.77 5.93 16.84
CA GLU A 81 -27.99 4.94 17.90
C GLU A 81 -29.49 4.84 18.22
N ALA A 82 -30.16 3.90 17.55
CA ALA A 82 -31.57 3.59 17.73
C ALA A 82 -31.76 2.11 18.09
N ASP A 83 -32.80 1.82 18.89
CA ASP A 83 -33.09 0.46 19.40
C ASP A 83 -33.37 -0.58 18.30
N ASP A 84 -33.69 -0.13 17.08
CA ASP A 84 -33.99 -0.97 15.91
C ASP A 84 -32.78 -1.23 15.00
N MET A 85 -31.63 -0.59 15.26
CA MET A 85 -30.42 -0.75 14.46
C MET A 85 -29.57 -1.94 14.89
N SER A 86 -29.15 -2.75 13.91
CA SER A 86 -28.16 -3.81 14.16
C SER A 86 -26.82 -3.19 14.56
N PRO A 87 -26.18 -3.65 15.66
CA PRO A 87 -24.85 -3.20 16.05
C PRO A 87 -23.80 -3.36 14.95
N LEU A 88 -23.94 -4.37 14.09
CA LEU A 88 -23.04 -4.57 12.96
C LEU A 88 -23.21 -3.47 11.91
N THR A 89 -24.45 -3.09 11.59
CA THR A 89 -24.73 -2.02 10.63
C THR A 89 -24.23 -0.67 11.16
N LEU A 90 -24.48 -0.40 12.44
CA LEU A 90 -23.96 0.78 13.14
C LEU A 90 -22.42 0.81 13.10
N TRP A 91 -21.79 -0.36 13.32
CA TRP A 91 -20.34 -0.50 13.25
C TRP A 91 -19.79 -0.31 11.81
N GLU A 92 -20.42 -0.85 10.79
CA GLU A 92 -19.93 -0.66 9.42
C GLU A 92 -20.13 0.79 8.92
N ALA A 93 -21.26 1.41 9.27
CA ALA A 93 -21.58 2.76 8.82
C ALA A 93 -20.70 3.83 9.48
N HIS A 94 -20.45 3.77 10.81
CA HIS A 94 -19.56 4.75 11.43
C HIS A 94 -18.14 4.65 10.88
N LYS A 95 -17.60 3.45 10.63
CA LYS A 95 -16.28 3.27 10.00
C LYS A 95 -16.20 3.98 8.66
N SER A 96 -17.23 3.82 7.82
CA SER A 96 -17.30 4.48 6.51
C SER A 96 -17.30 6.01 6.63
N ILE A 97 -18.07 6.56 7.57
CA ILE A 97 -18.15 8.01 7.83
C ILE A 97 -16.82 8.58 8.31
N ILE A 98 -16.16 7.90 9.24
CA ILE A 98 -14.85 8.33 9.74
C ILE A 98 -13.81 8.23 8.62
N GLN A 99 -13.81 7.15 7.83
CA GLN A 99 -12.91 7.03 6.69
C GLN A 99 -13.11 8.17 5.67
N GLY A 100 -14.36 8.50 5.33
CA GLY A 100 -14.67 9.63 4.46
C GLY A 100 -14.17 10.97 5.02
N SER A 101 -14.36 11.19 6.32
CA SER A 101 -13.88 12.39 7.03
C SER A 101 -12.35 12.51 6.96
N LEU A 102 -11.64 11.40 7.22
CA LEU A 102 -10.18 11.33 7.15
C LEU A 102 -9.65 11.61 5.74
N ILE A 103 -10.31 11.06 4.70
CA ILE A 103 -9.98 11.32 3.29
C ILE A 103 -10.19 12.79 2.93
N GLY A 104 -11.30 13.39 3.36
CA GLY A 104 -11.60 14.80 3.13
C GLY A 104 -10.54 15.72 3.74
N LEU A 105 -10.13 15.45 4.98
CA LEU A 105 -9.09 16.20 5.66
C LEU A 105 -7.71 16.04 5.01
N ALA A 106 -7.37 14.82 4.60
CA ALA A 106 -6.14 14.54 3.85
C ALA A 106 -6.06 15.37 2.56
N THR A 107 -7.19 15.49 1.87
CA THR A 107 -7.31 16.20 0.60
C THR A 107 -7.18 17.71 0.82
N LYS A 108 -7.94 18.27 1.78
CA LYS A 108 -7.87 19.68 2.15
C LYS A 108 -6.46 20.12 2.56
N LYS A 109 -5.77 19.31 3.37
CA LYS A 109 -4.39 19.59 3.80
C LYS A 109 -3.41 19.57 2.63
N LYS A 110 -3.61 18.65 1.67
CA LYS A 110 -2.81 18.60 0.44
C LYS A 110 -3.00 19.87 -0.39
N GLU A 111 -4.23 20.33 -0.57
CA GLU A 111 -4.55 21.56 -1.31
C GLU A 111 -3.90 22.78 -0.64
N MET A 112 -4.06 22.93 0.68
CA MET A 112 -3.42 24.03 1.43
C MET A 112 -1.90 24.07 1.27
N LEU A 113 -1.24 22.90 1.32
CA LEU A 113 0.21 22.81 1.12
C LEU A 113 0.61 23.15 -0.32
N GLN A 114 -0.21 22.75 -1.31
CA GLN A 114 0.02 23.11 -2.70
C GLN A 114 -0.11 24.62 -2.92
N ASP A 115 -1.16 25.24 -2.39
CA ASP A 115 -1.37 26.69 -2.47
C ASP A 115 -0.24 27.47 -1.80
N MET A 116 0.18 27.03 -0.61
CA MET A 116 1.34 27.59 0.09
C MET A 116 2.60 27.48 -0.77
N TYR A 117 2.87 26.30 -1.36
CA TYR A 117 4.03 26.11 -2.22
C TYR A 117 4.00 27.01 -3.47
N GLN A 118 2.84 27.15 -4.13
CA GLN A 118 2.71 28.06 -5.27
C GLN A 118 2.95 29.51 -4.86
N SER A 119 2.41 29.93 -3.71
CA SER A 119 2.62 31.29 -3.20
C SER A 119 4.10 31.59 -2.91
N LEU A 120 4.84 30.63 -2.35
CA LEU A 120 6.27 30.74 -2.08
C LEU A 120 7.10 30.73 -3.38
N ARG A 121 6.71 29.92 -4.37
CA ARG A 121 7.35 29.88 -5.68
C ARG A 121 7.23 31.21 -6.40
N LEU A 122 6.05 31.84 -6.38
CA LEU A 122 5.82 33.15 -6.98
C LEU A 122 6.58 34.29 -6.26
N ARG A 123 6.89 34.12 -4.97
CA ARG A 123 7.55 35.12 -4.13
C ARG A 123 9.08 34.98 -4.10
N SER A 124 9.65 33.90 -4.63
CA SER A 124 11.11 33.68 -4.65
C SER A 124 11.74 34.19 -5.96
N PRO A 125 12.53 35.28 -5.94
CA PRO A 125 13.20 35.81 -7.14
C PRO A 125 14.32 34.89 -7.70
N ILE A 126 14.75 33.88 -6.94
CA ILE A 126 15.84 32.96 -7.33
C ILE A 126 15.34 31.86 -8.27
N LEU A 127 14.05 31.50 -8.22
CA LEU A 127 13.48 30.41 -9.02
C LEU A 127 12.84 30.87 -10.35
N SER A 128 12.68 32.18 -10.57
CA SER A 128 12.12 32.75 -11.80
C SER A 128 13.15 33.01 -12.90
N CYS A 129 14.46 32.92 -12.60
CA CYS A 129 15.52 33.40 -13.48
C CYS A 129 16.17 32.36 -14.42
N ASN A 130 15.73 31.09 -14.46
CA ASN A 130 16.44 30.05 -15.23
C ASN A 130 15.66 29.44 -16.40
N ILE A 131 14.88 30.24 -17.14
CA ILE A 131 14.14 29.77 -18.34
C ILE A 131 14.50 30.46 -19.66
N ASN A 132 15.46 31.40 -19.68
CA ASN A 132 15.82 32.12 -20.92
C ASN A 132 17.31 31.99 -21.32
N GLY A 133 18.03 30.97 -20.85
CA GLY A 133 19.49 30.84 -21.02
C GLY A 133 19.98 29.70 -21.92
N LEU A 134 19.12 29.04 -22.70
CA LEU A 134 19.52 28.01 -23.68
C LEU A 134 18.69 28.17 -24.96
N ALA A 135 19.15 29.06 -25.84
CA ALA A 135 18.80 29.12 -27.26
C ALA A 135 20.08 29.48 -28.02
#